data_AF-A0A1I5XAL2-F1
#
_entry.id   AF-A0A1I5XAL2-F1
#
_cell.length_a   1.000
_cell.length_b   1.000
_cell.length_c   1.000
_cell.angle_alpha   90.00
_cell.angle_beta   90.00
_cell.angle_gamma   90.00
#
_symmetry.space_group_name_H-M   'P 1'
#
loop_
_entity.id
_entity.type
_entity.pdbx_description
1 polymer ?
#
loop_
_entity_poly.entity_id
_entity_poly.type
_entity_poly.pdbx_seq_one_letter_code
_entity_poly.pdbx_strand_id
1 'polypeptide(L)'
;MKLYEIIDDETGMAVAVLLYYEKRKEFIIELQEDLDEWTAPLLFTNLVKKGIYTVSRDLSFRWVKERVIPSGRQNISEILKNHKMETYEEMEFLKVSKGKCSQDSFYIKPLENLPDYVLQRRKNVIDCVPCEGEQILCFFEDDTVKKVDLHQMEDVEGVAKILRNDSLYHSCEVGTGGYYITFYDTIDIPAKLLYERGQTIPLRLDDFLCFAKGNLLDTSDCCEVLECSRQNVSYLVKKEQLLAVKEDVRGNLYLKGNVVRNSW
;
A
#
# COMPACT_ATOMS: atom_id res chain seq x y z
N MET A 1 10.16 4.32 -9.67
CA MET A 1 8.83 4.90 -9.98
C MET A 1 9.05 5.90 -11.09
N LYS A 2 8.22 5.86 -12.13
CA LYS A 2 8.24 6.82 -13.24
C LYS A 2 6.99 7.71 -13.16
N LEU A 3 7.14 8.97 -13.50
CA LEU A 3 6.09 9.97 -13.41
C LEU A 3 5.76 10.51 -14.79
N TYR A 4 4.46 10.70 -15.04
CA TYR A 4 3.98 11.36 -16.24
C TYR A 4 2.82 12.28 -15.89
N GLU A 5 2.88 13.52 -16.35
CA GLU A 5 1.75 14.43 -16.31
C GLU A 5 0.73 14.01 -17.38
N ILE A 6 -0.55 14.01 -17.01
CA ILE A 6 -1.68 13.83 -17.92
C ILE A 6 -2.19 15.22 -18.28
N ILE A 7 -2.18 15.52 -19.58
CA ILE A 7 -2.50 16.84 -20.13
C ILE A 7 -3.66 16.69 -21.11
N ASP A 8 -4.61 17.61 -21.08
CA ASP A 8 -5.65 17.76 -22.09
C ASP A 8 -5.12 18.57 -23.28
N ASP A 9 -5.07 17.98 -24.47
CA ASP A 9 -4.59 18.62 -25.71
C ASP A 9 -5.50 19.78 -26.16
N GLU A 10 -6.79 19.77 -25.79
CA GLU A 10 -7.74 20.83 -26.18
C GLU A 10 -7.56 22.11 -25.36
N THR A 11 -7.30 21.98 -24.06
CA THR A 11 -7.16 23.12 -23.14
C THR A 11 -5.70 23.46 -22.82
N GLY A 12 -4.77 22.53 -23.05
CA GLY A 12 -3.38 22.63 -22.64
C GLY A 12 -3.16 22.50 -21.13
N MET A 13 -4.20 22.14 -20.37
CA MET A 13 -4.14 22.04 -18.91
C MET A 13 -3.66 20.66 -18.46
N ALA A 14 -2.77 20.64 -17.47
CA ALA A 14 -2.44 19.43 -16.74
C ALA A 14 -3.60 19.09 -15.81
N VAL A 15 -4.12 17.86 -15.91
CA VAL A 15 -5.29 17.42 -15.12
C VAL A 15 -4.91 16.43 -14.03
N ALA A 16 -3.82 15.70 -14.21
CA ALA A 16 -3.42 14.65 -13.27
C ALA A 16 -1.95 14.25 -13.44
N VAL A 17 -1.47 13.38 -12.55
CA VAL A 17 -0.20 12.67 -12.70
C VAL A 17 -0.45 11.18 -12.66
N LEU A 18 0.16 10.47 -13.61
CA LEU A 18 0.29 9.02 -13.65
C LEU A 18 1.62 8.61 -13.01
N LEU A 19 1.54 7.83 -11.94
CA LEU A 19 2.67 7.22 -11.26
C LEU A 19 2.74 5.75 -11.69
N TYR A 20 3.89 5.33 -12.22
CA TYR A 20 4.15 3.94 -12.60
C TYR A 20 5.20 3.29 -11.70
N TYR A 21 4.78 2.23 -11.01
CA TYR A 21 5.62 1.44 -10.11
C TYR A 21 6.16 0.20 -10.81
N GLU A 22 7.29 0.36 -11.49
CA GLU A 22 7.91 -0.61 -12.39
C GLU A 22 8.02 -2.04 -11.82
N LYS A 23 8.43 -2.19 -10.55
CA LYS A 23 8.60 -3.52 -9.93
C LYS A 23 7.28 -4.29 -9.79
N ARG A 24 6.19 -3.58 -9.45
CA ARG A 24 4.85 -4.16 -9.29
C ARG A 24 4.05 -4.11 -10.60
N LYS A 25 4.52 -3.36 -11.61
CA LYS A 25 3.82 -3.02 -12.86
C LYS A 25 2.45 -2.37 -12.63
N GLU A 26 2.34 -1.58 -11.58
CA GLU A 26 1.09 -0.92 -11.18
C GLU A 26 1.10 0.57 -11.45
N PHE A 27 -0.12 1.11 -11.59
CA PHE A 27 -0.38 2.50 -11.91
C PHE A 27 -1.22 3.12 -10.82
N ILE A 28 -0.88 4.36 -10.45
CA ILE A 28 -1.70 5.21 -9.59
C ILE A 28 -1.87 6.54 -10.30
N ILE A 29 -3.08 7.07 -10.32
CA ILE A 29 -3.38 8.39 -10.86
C ILE A 29 -3.78 9.33 -9.73
N GLU A 30 -3.13 10.49 -9.70
CA GLU A 30 -3.40 11.58 -8.77
C GLU A 30 -3.96 12.77 -9.56
N LEU A 31 -5.26 13.00 -9.43
CA LEU A 31 -6.00 14.08 -10.07
C LEU A 31 -5.74 15.41 -9.35
N GLN A 32 -5.80 16.52 -10.09
CA GLN A 32 -5.89 17.85 -9.50
C GLN A 32 -7.28 18.07 -8.85
N GLU A 33 -7.33 18.91 -7.83
CA GLU A 33 -8.54 19.10 -7.01
C GLU A 33 -9.53 20.11 -7.58
N ASP A 34 -9.03 21.00 -8.45
CA ASP A 34 -9.80 22.02 -9.16
C ASP A 34 -10.52 21.48 -10.40
N LEU A 35 -10.38 20.18 -10.69
CA LEU A 35 -11.18 19.52 -11.72
C LEU A 35 -12.66 19.54 -11.38
N ASP A 36 -13.48 19.65 -12.42
CA ASP A 36 -14.92 19.51 -12.37
C ASP A 36 -15.39 18.37 -13.29
N GLU A 37 -16.70 18.23 -13.46
CA GLU A 37 -17.28 17.17 -14.29
C GLU A 37 -17.01 17.32 -15.80
N TRP A 38 -16.54 18.49 -16.24
CA TRP A 38 -16.26 18.83 -17.62
C TRP A 38 -14.76 18.77 -17.95
N THR A 39 -13.90 19.05 -16.96
CA THR A 39 -12.43 19.05 -17.15
C THR A 39 -11.77 17.73 -16.76
N ALA A 40 -12.46 16.87 -15.99
CA ALA A 40 -11.94 15.55 -15.64
C ALA A 40 -12.05 14.55 -16.82
N PRO A 41 -11.11 13.61 -16.96
CA PRO A 41 -11.30 12.46 -17.84
C PRO A 41 -12.60 11.73 -17.50
N LEU A 42 -13.38 11.36 -18.53
CA LEU A 42 -14.73 10.83 -18.38
C LEU A 42 -14.81 9.67 -17.36
N LEU A 43 -13.81 8.76 -17.39
CA LEU A 43 -13.68 7.64 -16.47
C LEU A 43 -13.66 8.04 -14.98
N PHE A 44 -13.19 9.25 -14.67
CA PHE A 44 -13.00 9.76 -13.30
C PHE A 44 -14.03 10.80 -12.87
N THR A 45 -14.94 11.22 -13.75
CA THR A 45 -16.00 12.20 -13.45
C THR A 45 -16.73 11.92 -12.13
N ASN A 46 -17.10 10.66 -11.89
CA ASN A 46 -17.82 10.27 -10.67
C ASN A 46 -16.94 10.30 -9.41
N LEU A 47 -15.61 10.16 -9.55
CA LEU A 47 -14.67 10.30 -8.44
C LEU A 47 -14.54 11.77 -8.05
N VAL A 48 -14.34 12.65 -9.03
CA VAL A 48 -14.26 14.10 -8.85
C VAL A 48 -15.52 14.64 -8.19
N LYS A 49 -16.72 14.22 -8.65
CA LYS A 49 -18.00 14.56 -8.01
C LYS A 49 -18.10 14.16 -6.53
N LYS A 50 -17.36 13.14 -6.11
CA LYS A 50 -17.30 12.66 -4.72
C LYS A 50 -16.11 13.23 -3.93
N GLY A 51 -15.31 14.14 -4.52
CA GLY A 51 -14.09 14.66 -3.90
C GLY A 51 -12.98 13.61 -3.74
N ILE A 52 -12.96 12.60 -4.62
CA ILE A 52 -11.95 11.54 -4.65
C ILE A 52 -10.96 11.84 -5.78
N TYR A 53 -9.73 12.17 -5.41
CA TYR A 53 -8.69 12.60 -6.34
C TYR A 53 -7.48 11.65 -6.41
N THR A 54 -7.38 10.70 -5.48
CA THR A 54 -6.49 9.55 -5.59
C THR A 54 -7.28 8.39 -6.22
N VAL A 55 -6.91 8.02 -7.44
CA VAL A 55 -7.59 6.97 -8.20
C VAL A 55 -7.05 5.60 -7.77
N SER A 56 -7.93 4.62 -7.54
CA SER A 56 -7.52 3.26 -7.20
C SER A 56 -6.64 2.64 -8.29
N ARG A 57 -5.82 1.64 -7.95
CA ARG A 57 -4.97 0.97 -8.93
C ARG A 57 -5.75 0.32 -10.07
N ASP A 58 -6.95 -0.20 -9.81
CA ASP A 58 -7.80 -0.82 -10.84
C ASP A 58 -8.31 0.20 -11.85
N LEU A 59 -8.79 1.34 -11.37
CA LEU A 59 -9.27 2.42 -12.23
C LEU A 59 -8.12 3.09 -12.98
N SER A 60 -6.97 3.26 -12.31
CA SER A 60 -5.75 3.77 -12.93
C SER A 60 -5.29 2.84 -14.06
N PHE A 61 -5.28 1.52 -13.81
CA PHE A 61 -4.94 0.54 -14.82
C PHE A 61 -5.98 0.47 -15.96
N ARG A 62 -7.28 0.65 -15.65
CA ARG A 62 -8.33 0.73 -16.67
C ARG A 62 -8.11 1.91 -17.63
N TRP A 63 -7.77 3.08 -17.09
CA TRP A 63 -7.46 4.27 -17.90
C TRP A 63 -6.28 4.03 -18.86
N VAL A 64 -5.24 3.34 -18.37
CA VAL A 64 -4.09 2.92 -19.20
C VAL A 64 -4.55 1.93 -20.28
N LYS A 65 -5.37 0.93 -19.92
CA LYS A 65 -5.86 -0.09 -20.86
C LYS A 65 -6.69 0.47 -22.01
N GLU A 66 -7.45 1.55 -21.78
CA GLU A 66 -8.22 2.24 -22.83
C GLU A 66 -7.32 2.90 -23.91
N ARG A 67 -6.02 3.07 -23.62
CA ARG A 67 -5.06 3.81 -24.46
C ARG A 67 -3.98 2.94 -25.10
N VAL A 68 -3.98 1.64 -24.81
CA VAL A 68 -3.00 0.69 -25.32
C VAL A 68 -3.67 -0.37 -26.18
N ILE A 69 -2.90 -0.95 -27.10
CA ILE A 69 -3.38 -2.02 -27.96
C ILE A 69 -3.68 -3.24 -27.08
N PRO A 70 -4.89 -3.82 -27.09
CA PRO A 70 -5.20 -4.96 -26.22
C PRO A 70 -4.30 -6.17 -26.49
N SER A 71 -3.88 -6.85 -25.42
CA SER A 71 -3.02 -8.04 -25.49
C SER A 71 -3.62 -9.19 -26.30
N GLY A 72 -4.95 -9.31 -26.34
CA GLY A 72 -5.67 -10.35 -27.09
C GLY A 72 -5.82 -10.09 -28.60
N ARG A 73 -5.21 -9.05 -29.17
CA ARG A 73 -5.33 -8.72 -30.61
C ARG A 73 -4.67 -9.82 -31.47
N GLN A 74 -5.35 -10.27 -32.53
CA GLN A 74 -4.89 -11.35 -33.41
C GLN A 74 -3.42 -11.16 -33.89
N ASN A 75 -3.01 -9.93 -34.20
CA ASN A 75 -1.67 -9.63 -34.72
C ASN A 75 -0.71 -9.08 -33.65
N ILE A 76 -0.93 -9.35 -32.36
CA ILE A 76 -0.13 -8.75 -31.29
C ILE A 76 1.37 -9.06 -31.42
N SER A 77 1.72 -10.29 -31.82
CA SER A 77 3.12 -10.71 -31.99
C SER A 77 3.85 -9.95 -33.08
N GLU A 78 3.17 -9.54 -34.14
CA GLU A 78 3.74 -8.72 -35.21
C GLU A 78 3.92 -7.26 -34.75
N ILE A 79 2.93 -6.73 -34.02
CA ILE A 79 2.98 -5.39 -33.44
C ILE A 79 4.16 -5.27 -32.47
N LEU A 80 4.37 -6.25 -31.59
CA LEU A 80 5.50 -6.29 -30.66
C LEU A 80 6.84 -6.25 -31.41
N LYS A 81 6.99 -7.04 -32.48
CA LYS A 81 8.19 -7.02 -33.34
C LYS A 81 8.43 -5.66 -33.97
N ASN A 82 7.38 -5.02 -34.49
CA ASN A 82 7.47 -3.69 -35.12
C ASN A 82 7.93 -2.62 -34.11
N HIS A 83 7.53 -2.74 -32.85
CA HIS A 83 7.95 -1.85 -31.77
C HIS A 83 9.20 -2.31 -31.01
N LYS A 84 9.87 -3.38 -31.45
CA LYS A 84 11.06 -3.95 -30.79
C LYS A 84 10.83 -4.32 -29.32
N MET A 85 9.63 -4.82 -29.02
CA MET A 85 9.26 -5.29 -27.69
C MET A 85 9.31 -6.82 -27.64
N GLU A 86 9.99 -7.37 -26.64
CA GLU A 86 10.08 -8.83 -26.46
C GLU A 86 8.80 -9.42 -25.87
N THR A 87 8.16 -8.68 -24.96
CA THR A 87 6.93 -9.08 -24.29
C THR A 87 5.94 -7.91 -24.26
N TYR A 88 4.66 -8.24 -24.13
CA TYR A 88 3.61 -7.25 -24.00
C TYR A 88 3.68 -6.57 -22.63
N GLU A 89 3.84 -5.24 -22.63
CA GLU A 89 3.76 -4.41 -21.43
C GLU A 89 2.95 -3.14 -21.71
N GLU A 90 1.94 -2.87 -20.89
CA GLU A 90 1.04 -1.74 -21.06
C GLU A 90 1.79 -0.40 -21.02
N MET A 91 2.72 -0.24 -20.09
CA MET A 91 3.49 1.00 -19.98
C MET A 91 4.31 1.29 -21.25
N GLU A 92 4.86 0.27 -21.90
CA GLU A 92 5.64 0.44 -23.13
C GLU A 92 4.74 0.88 -24.29
N PHE A 93 3.57 0.26 -24.45
CA PHE A 93 2.58 0.71 -25.44
C PHE A 93 2.08 2.13 -25.15
N LEU A 94 1.85 2.46 -23.88
CA LEU A 94 1.39 3.78 -23.47
C LEU A 94 2.42 4.86 -23.83
N LYS A 95 3.73 4.57 -23.69
CA LYS A 95 4.80 5.48 -24.12
C LYS A 95 4.84 5.66 -25.63
N VAL A 96 4.66 4.58 -26.40
CA VAL A 96 4.63 4.65 -27.88
C VAL A 96 3.51 5.56 -28.37
N SER A 97 2.31 5.45 -27.78
CA SER A 97 1.18 6.33 -28.12
C SER A 97 1.24 7.70 -27.44
N LYS A 98 2.20 7.92 -26.53
CA LYS A 98 2.22 9.07 -25.61
C LYS A 98 0.89 9.21 -24.86
N GLY A 99 0.21 8.10 -24.57
CA GLY A 99 -1.09 8.09 -23.92
C GLY A 99 -2.26 8.59 -24.77
N LYS A 100 -2.04 8.96 -26.04
CA LYS A 100 -3.12 9.40 -26.93
C LYS A 100 -4.00 8.22 -27.35
N CYS A 101 -5.30 8.44 -27.41
CA CYS A 101 -6.26 7.52 -28.01
C CYS A 101 -7.30 8.28 -28.85
N SER A 102 -8.23 7.57 -29.48
CA SER A 102 -9.29 8.19 -30.30
C SER A 102 -10.55 8.54 -29.50
N GLN A 103 -10.56 8.33 -28.19
CA GLN A 103 -11.74 8.51 -27.33
C GLN A 103 -11.78 9.86 -26.64
N ASP A 104 -10.61 10.48 -26.42
CA ASP A 104 -10.45 11.76 -25.76
C ASP A 104 -9.16 12.48 -26.21
N SER A 105 -8.98 13.70 -25.71
CA SER A 105 -7.85 14.59 -25.99
C SER A 105 -6.67 14.41 -25.03
N PHE A 106 -6.71 13.47 -24.09
CA PHE A 106 -5.68 13.37 -23.06
C PHE A 106 -4.41 12.68 -23.59
N TYR A 107 -3.26 13.16 -23.16
CA TYR A 107 -1.96 12.55 -23.44
C TYR A 107 -1.05 12.63 -22.22
N ILE A 108 0.06 11.88 -22.25
CA ILE A 108 1.05 11.88 -21.18
C ILE A 108 2.37 12.51 -21.59
N LYS A 109 3.00 13.22 -20.64
CA LYS A 109 4.34 13.78 -20.78
C LYS A 109 5.20 13.39 -19.57
N PRO A 110 6.46 12.93 -19.75
CA PRO A 110 7.34 12.62 -18.63
C PRO A 110 7.49 13.81 -17.67
N LEU A 111 7.52 13.51 -16.38
CA LEU A 111 7.68 14.48 -15.30
C LEU A 111 8.86 14.06 -14.41
N GLU A 112 9.65 15.02 -13.93
CA GLU A 112 10.83 14.74 -13.11
C GLU A 112 10.49 14.57 -11.62
N ASN A 113 9.60 15.41 -11.10
CA ASN A 113 9.24 15.47 -9.68
C ASN A 113 7.74 15.38 -9.49
N LEU A 114 7.28 14.86 -8.35
CA LEU A 114 5.87 14.90 -8.00
C LEU A 114 5.40 16.35 -7.84
N PRO A 115 4.22 16.73 -8.36
CA PRO A 115 3.65 18.03 -8.13
C PRO A 115 3.27 18.26 -6.67
N ASP A 116 3.25 19.52 -6.25
CA ASP A 116 2.95 19.92 -4.88
C ASP A 116 1.59 19.43 -4.38
N TYR A 117 0.56 19.44 -5.24
CA TYR A 117 -0.79 18.97 -4.87
C TYR A 117 -0.79 17.48 -4.48
N VAL A 118 0.08 16.67 -5.09
CA VAL A 118 0.25 15.25 -4.73
C VAL A 118 0.96 15.13 -3.39
N LEU A 119 2.02 15.91 -3.20
CA LEU A 119 2.81 15.89 -1.96
C LEU A 119 1.99 16.36 -0.75
N GLN A 120 1.14 17.38 -0.91
CA GLN A 120 0.29 17.93 0.14
C GLN A 120 -0.80 16.96 0.57
N ARG A 121 -1.37 16.20 -0.36
CA ARG A 121 -2.42 15.19 -0.10
C ARG A 121 -1.84 13.87 0.40
N ARG A 122 -0.53 13.67 0.30
CA ARG A 122 0.13 12.41 0.59
C ARG A 122 -0.11 11.98 2.03
N LYS A 123 -0.91 10.92 2.19
CA LYS A 123 -1.21 10.22 3.44
C LYS A 123 -0.95 8.73 3.24
N ASN A 124 0.23 8.43 2.74
CA ASN A 124 0.57 7.07 2.34
C ASN A 124 0.93 6.24 3.57
N VAL A 125 0.44 5.00 3.60
CA VAL A 125 0.75 4.02 4.62
C VAL A 125 2.16 3.48 4.36
N ILE A 126 3.02 3.51 5.38
CA ILE A 126 4.38 2.95 5.32
C ILE A 126 4.45 1.54 5.91
N ASP A 127 3.58 1.24 6.86
CA ASP A 127 3.49 -0.06 7.51
C ASP A 127 2.07 -0.29 8.05
N CYS A 128 1.66 -1.54 8.17
CA CYS A 128 0.38 -1.91 8.76
C CYS A 128 0.45 -3.26 9.47
N VAL A 129 -0.25 -3.37 10.59
CA VAL A 129 -0.27 -4.60 11.40
C VAL A 129 -1.72 -4.94 11.79
N PRO A 130 -2.26 -6.09 11.35
CA PRO A 130 -3.52 -6.59 11.87
C PRO A 130 -3.37 -6.95 13.36
N CYS A 131 -4.31 -6.46 14.17
CA CYS A 131 -4.38 -6.65 15.62
C CYS A 131 -5.63 -7.48 15.99
N GLU A 132 -5.77 -7.81 17.27
CA GLU A 132 -7.00 -8.44 17.77
C GLU A 132 -8.24 -7.58 17.55
N GLY A 133 -9.40 -8.23 17.39
CA GLY A 133 -10.70 -7.58 17.20
C GLY A 133 -10.85 -6.89 15.84
N GLU A 134 -10.24 -7.46 14.79
CA GLU A 134 -10.35 -6.97 13.41
C GLU A 134 -9.90 -5.49 13.26
N GLN A 135 -8.97 -5.07 14.13
CA GLN A 135 -8.40 -3.73 14.12
C GLN A 135 -7.03 -3.70 13.46
N ILE A 136 -6.74 -2.70 12.64
CA ILE A 136 -5.45 -2.58 11.97
C ILE A 136 -4.73 -1.34 12.50
N LEU A 137 -3.48 -1.53 12.90
CA LEU A 137 -2.59 -0.41 13.20
C LEU A 137 -1.88 0.01 11.92
N CYS A 138 -2.16 1.22 11.44
CA CYS A 138 -1.56 1.79 10.24
C CYS A 138 -0.59 2.91 10.62
N PHE A 139 0.60 2.87 10.03
CA PHE A 139 1.64 3.88 10.18
C PHE A 139 1.73 4.69 8.89
N PHE A 140 1.78 6.01 8.98
CA PHE A 140 1.78 6.91 7.82
C PHE A 140 3.10 7.66 7.68
N GLU A 141 3.37 8.13 6.47
CA GLU A 141 4.59 8.91 6.14
C GLU A 141 4.74 10.22 6.93
N ASP A 142 3.65 10.75 7.48
CA ASP A 142 3.65 11.98 8.29
C ASP A 142 3.81 11.73 9.79
N ASP A 143 4.36 10.57 10.17
CA ASP A 143 4.52 10.06 11.53
C ASP A 143 3.21 9.79 12.29
N THR A 144 2.05 9.96 11.64
CA THR A 144 0.77 9.65 12.27
C THR A 144 0.57 8.14 12.37
N VAL A 145 0.03 7.69 13.50
CA VAL A 145 -0.41 6.31 13.68
C VAL A 145 -1.92 6.28 13.87
N LYS A 146 -2.59 5.39 13.13
CA LYS A 146 -4.03 5.20 13.20
C LYS A 146 -4.35 3.78 13.59
N LYS A 147 -5.25 3.61 14.56
CA LYS A 147 -5.89 2.35 14.85
C LYS A 147 -7.26 2.34 14.17
N VAL A 148 -7.40 1.45 13.19
CA VAL A 148 -8.57 1.35 12.32
C VAL A 148 -9.40 0.15 12.74
N ASP A 149 -10.69 0.35 12.98
CA ASP A 149 -11.64 -0.73 13.24
C ASP A 149 -12.38 -1.09 11.93
N LEU A 150 -12.17 -2.31 11.42
CA LEU A 150 -12.77 -2.72 10.15
C LEU A 150 -14.30 -2.84 10.21
N HIS A 151 -14.91 -3.01 11.39
CA HIS A 151 -16.37 -2.98 11.52
C HIS A 151 -16.96 -1.60 11.18
N GLN A 152 -16.16 -0.54 11.27
CA GLN A 152 -16.56 0.83 10.90
C GLN A 152 -16.31 1.13 9.40
N MET A 153 -15.93 0.11 8.64
CA MET A 153 -15.63 0.19 7.21
C MET A 153 -16.43 -0.85 6.39
N GLU A 154 -17.53 -1.39 6.91
CA GLU A 154 -18.36 -2.37 6.19
C GLU A 154 -19.00 -1.80 4.91
N ASP A 155 -19.09 -0.48 4.78
CA ASP A 155 -19.50 0.22 3.54
C ASP A 155 -18.46 0.14 2.42
N VAL A 156 -17.21 -0.22 2.74
CA VAL A 156 -16.14 -0.40 1.76
C VAL A 156 -16.28 -1.77 1.12
N GLU A 157 -16.22 -1.80 -0.21
CA GLU A 157 -16.36 -3.02 -0.98
C GLU A 157 -15.33 -4.08 -0.55
N GLY A 158 -15.81 -5.27 -0.21
CA GLY A 158 -14.96 -6.40 0.19
C GLY A 158 -14.67 -6.50 1.69
N VAL A 159 -14.83 -5.45 2.50
CA VAL A 159 -14.50 -5.50 3.94
C VAL A 159 -15.31 -6.55 4.70
N ALA A 160 -16.59 -6.73 4.38
CA ALA A 160 -17.40 -7.79 4.98
C ALA A 160 -16.86 -9.22 4.72
N LYS A 161 -16.08 -9.43 3.65
CA LYS A 161 -15.40 -10.72 3.39
C LYS A 161 -14.17 -10.89 4.28
N ILE A 162 -13.44 -9.80 4.52
CA ILE A 162 -12.27 -9.76 5.42
C ILE A 162 -12.70 -10.14 6.84
N LEU A 163 -13.74 -9.50 7.37
CA LEU A 163 -14.28 -9.74 8.72
C LEU A 163 -14.74 -11.18 8.98
N ARG A 164 -14.99 -11.97 7.93
CA ARG A 164 -15.47 -13.36 8.03
C ARG A 164 -14.38 -14.39 7.80
N ASN A 165 -13.17 -13.96 7.43
CA ASN A 165 -12.10 -14.85 7.04
C ASN A 165 -10.79 -14.42 7.68
N ASP A 166 -10.43 -15.12 8.75
CA ASP A 166 -9.23 -14.87 9.54
C ASP A 166 -7.93 -14.92 8.72
N SER A 167 -7.81 -15.90 7.81
CA SER A 167 -6.63 -16.01 6.94
C SER A 167 -6.53 -14.83 5.97
N LEU A 168 -7.66 -14.36 5.44
CA LEU A 168 -7.70 -13.17 4.59
C LEU A 168 -7.35 -11.93 5.41
N TYR A 169 -7.89 -11.76 6.62
CA TYR A 169 -7.57 -10.64 7.51
C TYR A 169 -6.07 -10.56 7.82
N HIS A 170 -5.44 -11.68 8.15
CA HIS A 170 -4.00 -11.75 8.43
C HIS A 170 -3.11 -11.62 7.19
N SER A 171 -3.67 -11.60 5.97
CA SER A 171 -2.94 -11.31 4.73
C SER A 171 -2.73 -9.81 4.48
N CYS A 172 -3.17 -8.95 5.39
CA CYS A 172 -3.05 -7.50 5.29
C CYS A 172 -1.60 -7.08 5.02
N GLU A 173 -1.39 -6.34 3.94
CA GLU A 173 -0.10 -5.75 3.59
C GLU A 173 -0.25 -4.33 3.03
N VAL A 174 0.85 -3.58 3.05
CA VAL A 174 0.90 -2.25 2.43
C VAL A 174 0.89 -2.39 0.92
N GLY A 175 -0.06 -1.73 0.28
CA GLY A 175 -0.20 -1.66 -1.16
C GLY A 175 0.84 -0.78 -1.82
N THR A 176 0.84 -0.74 -3.15
CA THR A 176 1.86 -0.04 -3.92
C THR A 176 1.93 1.44 -3.58
N GLY A 177 3.15 1.89 -3.26
CA GLY A 177 3.42 3.26 -2.88
C GLY A 177 2.79 3.69 -1.55
N GLY A 178 2.10 2.80 -0.83
CA GLY A 178 1.35 3.14 0.37
C GLY A 178 -0.01 3.80 0.12
N TYR A 179 -0.55 3.74 -1.10
CA TYR A 179 -1.84 4.37 -1.43
C TYR A 179 -3.06 3.64 -0.84
N TYR A 180 -2.88 2.41 -0.39
CA TYR A 180 -3.90 1.54 0.19
C TYR A 180 -3.20 0.46 1.02
N ILE A 181 -3.97 -0.23 1.87
CA ILE A 181 -3.61 -1.58 2.33
C ILE A 181 -4.39 -2.59 1.49
N THR A 182 -3.85 -3.78 1.29
CA THR A 182 -4.50 -4.84 0.52
C THR A 182 -4.51 -6.17 1.26
N PHE A 183 -5.49 -7.00 0.94
CA PHE A 183 -5.67 -8.35 1.48
C PHE A 183 -5.65 -9.33 0.30
N TYR A 184 -4.66 -10.24 0.31
CA TYR A 184 -4.32 -11.14 -0.81
C TYR A 184 -4.28 -10.48 -2.18
N ASP A 185 -3.92 -9.20 -2.24
CA ASP A 185 -3.87 -8.44 -3.49
C ASP A 185 -5.23 -8.34 -4.22
N THR A 186 -6.35 -8.51 -3.50
CA THR A 186 -7.70 -8.58 -4.09
C THR A 186 -8.71 -7.59 -3.52
N ILE A 187 -8.53 -7.15 -2.29
CA ILE A 187 -9.41 -6.18 -1.63
C ILE A 187 -8.53 -5.07 -1.11
N ASP A 188 -8.76 -3.86 -1.60
CA ASP A 188 -7.97 -2.69 -1.25
C ASP A 188 -8.78 -1.74 -0.38
N ILE A 189 -8.17 -1.23 0.69
CA ILE A 189 -8.73 -0.14 1.50
C ILE A 189 -7.85 1.10 1.31
N PRO A 190 -8.36 2.19 0.70
CA PRO A 190 -7.58 3.39 0.41
C PRO A 190 -6.96 4.03 1.66
N ALA A 191 -5.71 4.47 1.56
CA ALA A 191 -4.97 5.07 2.66
C ALA A 191 -5.65 6.31 3.23
N LYS A 192 -6.26 7.14 2.37
CA LYS A 192 -7.07 8.30 2.77
C LYS A 192 -8.18 7.89 3.74
N LEU A 193 -8.87 6.78 3.46
CA LEU A 193 -9.97 6.31 4.28
C LEU A 193 -9.49 5.80 5.65
N LEU A 194 -8.38 5.06 5.66
CA LEU A 194 -7.71 4.61 6.89
C LEU A 194 -7.29 5.80 7.75
N TYR A 195 -6.77 6.86 7.12
CA TYR A 195 -6.32 8.07 7.80
C TYR A 195 -7.49 8.87 8.41
N GLU A 196 -8.58 9.03 7.65
CA GLU A 196 -9.76 9.81 8.06
C GLU A 196 -10.59 9.11 9.13
N ARG A 197 -10.82 7.80 9.00
CA ARG A 197 -11.70 7.04 9.91
C ARG A 197 -10.96 6.39 11.07
N GLY A 198 -9.65 6.20 10.96
CA GLY A 198 -8.85 5.61 12.03
C GLY A 198 -8.72 6.52 13.25
N GLN A 199 -8.72 5.93 14.43
CA GLN A 199 -8.42 6.63 15.67
C GLN A 199 -6.94 6.97 15.74
N THR A 200 -6.59 8.24 15.88
CA THR A 200 -5.19 8.64 16.08
C THR A 200 -4.67 8.10 17.40
N ILE A 201 -3.55 7.40 17.35
CA ILE A 201 -2.81 6.94 18.51
C ILE A 201 -1.69 7.95 18.79
N PRO A 202 -1.51 8.44 20.03
CA PRO A 202 -0.48 9.42 20.38
C PRO A 202 0.91 8.76 20.52
N LEU A 203 1.29 7.96 19.53
CA LEU A 203 2.57 7.28 19.39
C LEU A 203 3.01 7.37 17.92
N ARG A 204 4.31 7.25 17.68
CA ARG A 204 4.93 7.21 16.35
C ARG A 204 5.52 5.84 16.10
N LEU A 205 5.81 5.52 14.83
CA LEU A 205 6.51 4.28 14.46
C LEU A 205 7.81 4.10 15.28
N ASP A 206 8.56 5.18 15.49
CA ASP A 206 9.80 5.16 16.28
C ASP A 206 9.61 4.68 17.73
N ASP A 207 8.46 4.94 18.35
CA ASP A 207 8.17 4.44 19.70
C ASP A 207 8.08 2.90 19.70
N PHE A 208 7.46 2.32 18.68
CA PHE A 208 7.37 0.87 18.50
C PHE A 208 8.72 0.26 18.14
N LEU A 209 9.52 0.93 17.30
CA LEU A 209 10.89 0.51 17.00
C LEU A 209 11.78 0.56 18.24
N CYS A 210 11.65 1.59 19.07
CA CYS A 210 12.34 1.72 20.35
C CYS A 210 11.93 0.60 21.31
N PHE A 211 10.62 0.32 21.41
CA PHE A 211 10.10 -0.79 22.19
C PHE A 211 10.68 -2.12 21.72
N ALA A 212 10.62 -2.41 20.41
CA ALA A 212 11.13 -3.66 19.84
C ALA A 212 12.62 -3.84 20.11
N LYS A 213 13.44 -2.80 19.88
CA LYS A 213 14.90 -2.83 20.12
C LYS A 213 15.26 -3.00 21.60
N GLY A 214 14.49 -2.40 22.51
CA GLY A 214 14.81 -2.38 23.94
C GLY A 214 14.17 -3.50 24.77
N ASN A 215 13.10 -4.12 24.27
CA ASN A 215 12.27 -5.06 25.04
C ASN A 215 12.08 -6.43 24.38
N LEU A 216 12.60 -6.68 23.18
CA LEU A 216 12.66 -8.03 22.62
C LEU A 216 14.08 -8.58 22.81
N LEU A 217 14.18 -9.67 23.57
CA LEU A 217 15.42 -10.38 23.88
C LEU A 217 15.50 -11.65 23.04
N ASP A 218 16.67 -11.97 22.49
CA ASP A 218 16.92 -13.29 21.93
C ASP A 218 17.29 -14.31 23.02
N THR A 219 17.46 -15.58 22.64
CA THR A 219 17.83 -16.63 23.59
C THR A 219 19.15 -16.35 24.33
N SER A 220 20.12 -15.68 23.69
CA SER A 220 21.41 -15.33 24.31
C SER A 220 21.22 -14.21 25.32
N ASP A 221 20.48 -13.17 24.96
CA ASP A 221 20.12 -12.08 25.89
C ASP A 221 19.40 -12.64 27.12
N CYS A 222 18.49 -13.59 26.95
CA CYS A 222 17.80 -14.26 28.05
C CYS A 222 18.76 -15.02 28.98
N CYS A 223 19.77 -15.71 28.42
CA CYS A 223 20.78 -16.41 29.20
C CYS A 223 21.60 -15.45 30.07
N GLU A 224 21.94 -14.29 29.53
CA GLU A 224 22.66 -13.25 30.27
C GLU A 224 21.79 -12.68 31.41
N VAL A 225 20.53 -12.33 31.13
CA VAL A 225 19.62 -11.75 32.14
C VAL A 225 19.29 -12.73 33.27
N LEU A 226 19.12 -14.02 32.95
CA LEU A 226 18.77 -15.06 33.92
C LEU A 226 20.00 -15.76 34.53
N GLU A 227 21.21 -15.38 34.11
CA GLU A 227 22.48 -16.04 34.46
C GLU A 227 22.41 -17.57 34.29
N CYS A 228 21.79 -18.05 33.21
CA CYS A 228 21.49 -19.46 33.00
C CYS A 228 21.86 -19.96 31.59
N SER A 229 21.91 -21.29 31.43
CA SER A 229 22.22 -21.90 30.15
C SER A 229 21.03 -21.86 29.18
N ARG A 230 21.29 -22.00 27.88
CA ARG A 230 20.22 -22.13 26.86
C ARG A 230 19.28 -23.31 27.14
N GLN A 231 19.79 -24.39 27.75
CA GLN A 231 18.99 -25.55 28.13
C GLN A 231 17.97 -25.18 29.22
N ASN A 232 18.35 -24.31 30.16
CA ASN A 232 17.44 -23.82 31.19
C ASN A 232 16.37 -22.92 30.58
N VAL A 233 16.72 -22.01 29.66
CA VAL A 233 15.73 -21.20 28.93
C VAL A 233 14.75 -22.10 28.16
N SER A 234 15.24 -23.12 27.44
CA SER A 234 14.36 -24.08 26.77
C SER A 234 13.47 -24.87 27.73
N TYR A 235 13.94 -25.16 28.94
CA TYR A 235 13.14 -25.80 29.98
C TYR A 235 12.02 -24.88 30.47
N LEU A 236 12.32 -23.60 30.74
CA LEU A 236 11.32 -22.60 31.15
C LEU A 236 10.23 -22.41 30.10
N VAL A 237 10.59 -22.39 28.82
CA VAL A 237 9.63 -22.33 27.71
C VAL A 237 8.75 -23.57 27.68
N LYS A 238 9.33 -24.78 27.82
CA LYS A 238 8.57 -26.04 27.89
C LYS A 238 7.64 -26.13 29.09
N LYS A 239 7.91 -25.37 30.16
CA LYS A 239 7.08 -25.27 31.36
C LYS A 239 6.10 -24.10 31.31
N GLU A 240 6.02 -23.38 30.19
CA GLU A 240 5.19 -22.19 30.00
C GLU A 240 5.48 -21.07 31.00
N GLN A 241 6.65 -21.11 31.65
CA GLN A 241 7.13 -20.08 32.59
C GLN A 241 7.75 -18.89 31.84
N LEU A 242 8.18 -19.13 30.59
CA LEU A 242 8.64 -18.09 29.67
C LEU A 242 7.94 -18.25 28.32
N LEU A 243 7.25 -17.20 27.87
CA LEU A 243 6.52 -17.19 26.61
C LEU A 243 7.33 -16.49 25.51
N ALA A 244 7.50 -17.15 24.37
CA ALA A 244 8.10 -16.55 23.19
C ALA A 244 7.08 -15.64 22.48
N VAL A 245 7.53 -14.46 22.07
CA VAL A 245 6.76 -13.50 21.27
C VAL A 245 6.79 -13.89 19.80
N LYS A 246 7.90 -14.46 19.36
CA LYS A 246 8.09 -14.98 18.00
C LYS A 246 8.97 -16.22 18.05
N GLU A 247 8.45 -17.30 17.50
CA GLU A 247 9.15 -18.58 17.35
C GLU A 247 9.74 -18.69 15.93
N ASP A 248 10.73 -19.55 15.75
CA ASP A 248 11.27 -19.95 14.44
C ASP A 248 12.00 -18.85 13.62
N VAL A 249 12.49 -17.79 14.30
CA VAL A 249 13.63 -17.00 13.79
C VAL A 249 14.89 -17.83 14.05
N ARG A 250 16.10 -17.43 13.63
CA ARG A 250 17.35 -18.08 14.07
C ARG A 250 17.56 -17.88 15.59
N GLY A 251 16.71 -18.50 16.42
CA GLY A 251 16.43 -18.15 17.82
C GLY A 251 14.97 -17.72 18.06
N ASN A 252 14.51 -17.83 19.30
CA ASN A 252 13.22 -17.30 19.73
C ASN A 252 13.40 -15.87 20.26
N LEU A 253 12.36 -15.03 20.14
CA LEU A 253 12.32 -13.70 20.77
C LEU A 253 11.37 -13.70 21.96
N TYR A 254 11.77 -13.02 23.04
CA TYR A 254 11.06 -12.98 24.32
C TYR A 254 10.86 -11.53 24.78
N LEU A 255 9.76 -11.25 25.48
CA LEU A 255 9.60 -9.96 26.15
C LEU A 255 10.56 -9.88 27.34
N LYS A 256 11.41 -8.84 27.36
CA LYS A 256 12.32 -8.53 28.47
C LYS A 256 11.60 -8.54 29.83
N GLY A 257 10.40 -7.96 29.91
CA GLY A 257 9.60 -7.97 31.13
C GLY A 257 9.22 -9.37 31.62
N ASN A 258 8.93 -10.31 30.71
CA ASN A 258 8.63 -11.71 31.08
C ASN A 258 9.89 -12.46 31.53
N VAL A 259 11.02 -12.19 30.88
CA VAL A 259 12.31 -12.78 31.24
C VAL A 259 12.73 -12.31 32.64
N VAL A 260 12.75 -11.01 32.88
CA VAL A 260 13.18 -10.43 34.16
C VAL A 260 12.29 -10.91 35.31
N ARG A 261 10.99 -11.12 35.09
CA ARG A 261 10.08 -11.69 36.11
C ARG A 261 10.41 -13.12 36.54
N ASN A 262 11.20 -13.87 35.78
CA ASN A 262 11.68 -15.20 36.16
C ASN A 262 12.97 -15.15 37.01
N SER A 263 13.51 -13.96 37.28
CA SER A 263 14.68 -13.79 38.17
C SER A 263 14.32 -13.70 39.66
N TRP A 264 13.03 -13.68 40.00
CA TRP A 264 12.50 -13.70 41.37
C TRP A 264 11.22 -14.54 41.43
#